data_AF-A0A7X7NZW9-F1
#
_entry.id   AF-A0A7X7NZW9-F1
#
_cell.length_a   1.000
_cell.length_b   1.000
_cell.length_c   1.000
_cell.angle_alpha   90.00
_cell.angle_beta   90.00
_cell.angle_gamma   90.00
#
_symmetry.space_group_name_H-M   'P 1'
#
loop_
_entity.id
_entity.type
_entity.pdbx_description
1 polymer ?
#
loop_
_entity_poly.entity_id
_entity_poly.type
_entity_poly.pdbx_seq_one_letter_code
_entity_poly.pdbx_strand_id
1 'polypeptide(L)'
;TYAGEYEDYVRSLVNSHIFNLNQVEDLVKDIKSDKDILLFALSFEKDSIVFFQEFKNMGNKVAQEVIEDLINEERGHIKKIGAMLNNI
;
A
#
# COMPACT_ATOMS: atom_id res chain seq x y z
N THR A 1 14.02 -16.89 -12.56
CA THR A 1 13.35 -16.67 -11.27
C THR A 1 12.89 -18.01 -10.76
N TYR A 2 13.34 -18.44 -9.58
CA TYR A 2 12.90 -19.71 -8.99
C TYR A 2 11.49 -19.51 -8.44
N ALA A 3 10.56 -20.44 -8.69
CA ALA A 3 9.14 -20.24 -8.33
C ALA A 3 8.93 -19.91 -6.84
N GLY A 4 9.78 -20.43 -5.95
CA GLY A 4 9.74 -20.13 -4.51
C GLY A 4 10.12 -18.69 -4.16
N GLU A 5 11.05 -18.05 -4.87
CA GLU A 5 11.45 -16.67 -4.59
C GLU A 5 10.33 -15.67 -4.90
N TYR A 6 9.55 -15.94 -5.96
CA TYR A 6 8.41 -15.10 -6.32
C TYR A 6 7.25 -15.28 -5.33
N GLU A 7 7.00 -16.49 -4.86
CA GLU A 7 6.00 -16.75 -3.82
C GLU A 7 6.37 -16.04 -2.50
N ASP A 8 7.63 -16.15 -2.06
CA ASP A 8 8.11 -15.48 -0.86
C ASP A 8 8.03 -13.96 -0.97
N TYR A 9 8.32 -13.42 -2.16
CA TYR A 9 8.15 -12.00 -2.44
C TYR A 9 6.68 -11.56 -2.32
N VAL A 10 5.76 -12.23 -3.01
CA VAL A 10 4.32 -11.92 -2.93
C VAL A 10 3.80 -12.08 -1.50
N ARG A 11 4.25 -13.11 -0.77
CA ARG A 11 3.91 -13.34 0.64
C ARG A 11 4.41 -12.21 1.53
N SER A 12 5.62 -11.69 1.29
CA SER A 12 6.15 -10.54 2.03
C SER A 12 5.37 -9.26 1.77
N LEU A 13 4.86 -9.05 0.55
CA LEU A 13 3.96 -7.94 0.23
C LEU A 13 2.61 -8.08 0.93
N VAL A 14 2.00 -9.28 0.91
CA VAL A 14 0.73 -9.55 1.61
C VAL A 14 0.87 -9.36 3.13
N ASN A 15 1.98 -9.84 3.68
CA ASN A 15 2.27 -9.74 5.12
C ASN A 15 2.76 -8.34 5.54
N SER A 16 3.02 -7.45 4.59
CA SER A 16 3.26 -6.05 4.86
C SER A 16 2.00 -5.37 5.42
N HIS A 17 2.13 -4.11 5.84
CA HIS A 17 1.19 -3.40 6.69
C HIS A 17 -0.28 -3.34 6.19
N ILE A 18 -0.55 -3.68 4.94
CA ILE A 18 -1.86 -3.58 4.30
C ILE A 18 -2.88 -4.57 4.85
N PHE A 19 -2.46 -5.79 5.21
CA PHE A 19 -3.41 -6.85 5.59
C PHE A 19 -3.19 -7.41 6.99
N ASN A 20 -2.18 -6.92 7.72
CA ASN A 20 -1.89 -7.38 9.07
C ASN A 20 -2.71 -6.62 10.13
N LEU A 21 -4.04 -6.69 10.02
CA LEU A 21 -4.99 -6.02 10.90
C LEU A 21 -4.95 -6.51 12.36
N ASN A 22 -4.32 -7.66 12.61
CA ASN A 22 -4.14 -8.22 13.96
C ASN A 22 -3.05 -7.51 14.77
N GLN A 23 -2.30 -6.58 14.15
CA GLN A 23 -1.19 -5.85 14.77
C GLN A 23 -1.35 -4.33 14.66
N VAL A 24 -2.56 -3.83 14.41
CA VAL A 24 -2.82 -2.39 14.25
C VAL A 24 -2.32 -1.58 15.44
N GLU A 25 -2.48 -2.10 16.65
CA GLU A 25 -1.97 -1.47 17.89
C GLU A 25 -0.45 -1.28 17.85
N ASP A 26 0.31 -2.27 17.36
CA ASP A 26 1.75 -2.17 17.17
C ASP A 26 2.16 -1.23 16.04
N LEU A 27 1.31 -1.10 15.01
CA LEU A 27 1.56 -0.19 13.88
C LEU A 27 1.39 1.28 14.28
N VAL A 28 0.48 1.56 15.22
CA VAL A 28 0.13 2.93 15.60
C VAL A 28 0.72 3.37 16.95
N LYS A 29 1.30 2.46 17.75
CA LYS A 29 1.85 2.81 19.09
C LYS A 29 2.91 3.91 19.06
N ASP A 30 3.65 4.03 17.96
CA ASP A 30 4.73 4.99 17.80
C ASP A 30 4.28 6.29 17.13
N ILE A 31 3.00 6.41 16.76
CA ILE A 31 2.40 7.61 16.18
C ILE A 31 2.14 8.61 17.31
N LYS A 32 2.84 9.75 17.28
CA LYS A 32 2.81 10.76 18.34
C LYS A 32 2.28 12.12 17.87
N SER A 33 2.04 12.27 16.58
CA SER A 33 1.63 13.52 15.96
C SER A 33 0.80 13.32 14.69
N ASP A 34 0.10 14.38 14.29
CA ASP A 34 -0.61 14.45 13.00
C ASP A 34 0.33 14.24 11.81
N LYS A 35 1.60 14.63 11.96
CA LYS A 35 2.62 14.37 10.94
C LYS A 35 2.94 12.88 10.84
N ASP A 36 3.06 12.19 11.98
CA ASP A 36 3.38 10.75 12.01
C ASP A 36 2.26 9.92 11.38
N ILE A 37 0.99 10.24 11.66
CA ILE A 37 -0.15 9.53 11.07
C ILE A 37 -0.25 9.77 9.57
N LEU A 38 0.08 10.97 9.08
CA LEU A 38 0.11 11.24 7.63
C LEU A 38 1.27 10.56 6.93
N LEU A 39 2.44 10.46 7.58
CA LEU A 39 3.57 9.69 7.03
C LEU A 39 3.25 8.19 7.00
N PHE A 40 2.57 7.67 8.03
CA PHE A 40 2.06 6.31 8.06
C PHE A 40 1.06 6.06 6.92
N ALA A 41 0.04 6.90 6.78
CA ALA A 41 -0.93 6.81 5.68
C ALA A 41 -0.24 6.87 4.31
N LEU A 42 0.77 7.74 4.15
CA LEU A 42 1.55 7.83 2.91
C LEU A 42 2.33 6.55 2.60
N SER A 43 2.84 5.84 3.61
CA SER A 43 3.48 4.54 3.40
C SER A 43 2.47 3.49 2.97
N PHE A 44 1.30 3.50 3.62
CA PHE A 44 0.21 2.58 3.32
C PHE A 44 -0.22 2.66 1.85
N GLU A 45 -0.47 3.86 1.32
CA GLU A 45 -0.87 4.00 -0.10
C GLU A 45 0.22 3.58 -1.08
N LYS A 46 1.50 3.79 -0.73
CA LYS A 46 2.62 3.36 -1.59
C LYS A 46 2.72 1.85 -1.64
N ASP A 47 2.57 1.18 -0.50
CA ASP A 47 2.57 -0.27 -0.41
C ASP A 47 1.39 -0.84 -1.21
N SER A 48 0.22 -0.17 -1.20
CA SER A 48 -0.97 -0.60 -1.93
C SER A 48 -0.73 -0.60 -3.43
N ILE A 49 -0.06 0.43 -3.93
CA ILE A 49 0.32 0.53 -5.34
C ILE A 49 1.28 -0.61 -5.74
N VAL A 50 2.29 -0.93 -4.93
CA VAL A 50 3.21 -2.03 -5.21
C VAL A 50 2.45 -3.35 -5.27
N PHE A 51 1.58 -3.60 -4.29
CA PHE A 51 0.74 -4.78 -4.24
C PHE A 51 -0.15 -4.90 -5.49
N PHE A 52 -0.88 -3.83 -5.84
CA PHE A 52 -1.76 -3.81 -7.00
C PHE A 52 -0.99 -4.02 -8.32
N GLN A 53 0.21 -3.45 -8.46
CA GLN A 53 1.05 -3.68 -9.65
C GLN A 53 1.43 -5.15 -9.83
N GLU A 54 1.76 -5.84 -8.74
CA GLU A 54 2.07 -7.27 -8.79
C GLU A 54 0.83 -8.10 -9.17
N PHE A 55 -0.33 -7.80 -8.59
CA PHE A 55 -1.58 -8.49 -8.89
C PHE A 55 -2.11 -8.21 -10.30
N LYS A 56 -1.86 -7.02 -10.85
CA LYS A 56 -2.27 -6.63 -12.21
C LYS A 56 -1.77 -7.65 -13.24
N ASN A 57 -0.53 -8.12 -13.07
CA ASN A 57 0.10 -9.05 -14.00
C ASN A 57 -0.45 -10.47 -13.92
N MET A 58 -1.22 -10.80 -12.87
CA MET A 58 -1.81 -12.12 -12.64
C MET A 58 -3.28 -12.22 -13.07
N GLY A 59 -3.96 -11.07 -13.27
CA GLY A 59 -5.37 -10.99 -13.60
C GLY A 59 -5.71 -11.08 -15.09
N ASN A 60 -6.97 -11.39 -15.40
CA ASN A 60 -7.52 -11.22 -16.75
C ASN A 60 -7.70 -9.73 -17.10
N LYS A 61 -8.07 -9.41 -18.34
CA LYS A 61 -8.19 -8.01 -18.79
C LYS A 61 -9.14 -7.15 -17.94
N VAL A 62 -10.26 -7.72 -17.50
CA VAL A 62 -11.22 -6.99 -16.63
C VAL A 62 -10.59 -6.70 -15.26
N ALA A 63 -9.90 -7.67 -14.68
CA ALA A 63 -9.16 -7.46 -13.44
C ALA A 63 -8.05 -6.41 -13.60
N GLN A 64 -7.34 -6.41 -14.73
CA GLN A 64 -6.31 -5.42 -15.03
C GLN A 64 -6.84 -3.99 -15.09
N GLU A 65 -8.03 -3.79 -15.65
CA GLU A 65 -8.70 -2.48 -15.71
C GLU A 65 -9.10 -2.01 -14.30
N VAL A 66 -9.76 -2.86 -13.52
CA VAL A 66 -10.14 -2.55 -12.13
C VAL A 66 -8.90 -2.25 -11.26
N ILE A 67 -7.83 -3.03 -11.41
CA ILE A 67 -6.59 -2.82 -10.66
C ILE A 67 -5.91 -1.50 -11.06
N GLU A 68 -5.96 -1.10 -12.33
CA GLU A 68 -5.44 0.20 -12.77
C GLU A 68 -6.24 1.36 -12.15
N ASP A 69 -7.57 1.23 -12.05
CA ASP A 69 -8.41 2.22 -11.40
C ASP A 69 -8.03 2.39 -9.91
N LEU A 70 -7.85 1.28 -9.19
CA LEU A 70 -7.39 1.29 -7.80
C LEU A 70 -6.02 1.98 -7.65
N ILE A 71 -5.05 1.66 -8.51
CA ILE A 71 -3.73 2.32 -8.52
C ILE A 71 -3.87 3.83 -8.70
N ASN A 72 -4.80 4.29 -9.55
CA ASN A 72 -5.02 5.71 -9.80
C ASN A 72 -5.69 6.42 -8.62
N GLU A 73 -6.58 5.74 -7.89
CA GLU A 73 -7.14 6.24 -6.63
C GLU A 73 -6.04 6.46 -5.59
N GLU A 74 -5.16 5.48 -5.38
CA GLU A 74 -4.08 5.60 -4.38
C GLU A 74 -3.06 6.69 -4.74
N ARG A 75 -2.76 6.89 -6.03
CA ARG A 75 -1.97 8.04 -6.48
C ARG A 75 -2.63 9.38 -6.11
N GLY A 76 -3.95 9.44 -6.17
CA GLY A 76 -4.74 10.58 -5.72
C GLY A 76 -4.63 10.82 -4.21
N HIS A 77 -4.72 9.75 -3.41
CA HIS A 77 -4.55 9.79 -1.96
C HIS A 77 -3.15 10.29 -1.57
N ILE A 78 -2.09 9.76 -2.20
CA ILE A 78 -0.70 10.21 -2.01
C ILE A 78 -0.57 11.71 -2.24
N LYS A 79 -1.15 12.24 -3.32
CA LYS A 79 -1.11 13.67 -3.63
C LYS A 79 -1.82 14.50 -2.56
N LYS A 80 -2.97 14.04 -2.07
CA LYS A 80 -3.77 14.71 -1.03
C LYS A 80 -3.03 14.72 0.32
N ILE A 81 -2.49 13.57 0.73
CA ILE A 81 -1.69 13.44 1.97
C ILE A 81 -0.44 14.31 1.89
N GLY A 82 0.26 14.30 0.75
CA GLY A 82 1.42 15.16 0.52
C GLY A 82 1.10 16.65 0.64
N ALA A 83 -0.07 17.08 0.16
CA ALA A 83 -0.53 18.46 0.34
C ALA A 83 -0.83 18.78 1.83
N MET A 84 -1.39 17.84 2.58
CA MET A 84 -1.62 18.00 4.03
C MET A 84 -0.29 18.13 4.79
N LEU A 85 0.70 17.30 4.48
CA LEU A 85 2.04 17.36 5.10
C LEU A 85 2.75 18.69 4.88
N ASN A 86 2.56 19.32 3.73
CA ASN A 86 3.15 20.63 3.44
C ASN A 86 2.49 21.78 4.22
N ASN A 87 1.31 21.55 4.80
CA ASN A 87 0.51 22.55 5.51
C ASN A 87 0.59 22.40 7.05
N ILE A 88 1.43 21.50 7.55
CA ILE A 88 1.63 21.20 8.98
C ILE A 88 2.98 21.69 9.45
#